data_AF-K9RWN8-F1
#
_entry.id   AF-K9RWN8-F1
#
_cell.length_a   1.000
_cell.length_b   1.000
_cell.length_c   1.000
_cell.angle_alpha   90.00
_cell.angle_beta   90.00
_cell.angle_gamma   90.00
#
_symmetry.space_group_name_H-M   'P 1'
#
loop_
_entity.id
_entity.type
_entity.pdbx_description
1 polymer ?
#
loop_
_entity_poly.entity_id
_entity_poly.type
_entity_poly.pdbx_seq_one_letter_code
_entity_poly.pdbx_strand_id
1 'polypeptide(L)'
;MLIFVGIDQKTKVRIRTIHQGIMEKLKRQFSAKIIAMITEKPITVKYNTRLKTTAGRASKDKIELNLPLLSENPSELPQVYAHELAHTICCRLWPKKRIGHDRNWKLIMTKMGFQPRSHGHKAHSQKNPERRYQIPL
;
A
#
# COMPACT_ATOMS: atom_id res chain seq x y z
N MET A 1 2.53 -14.70 3.07
CA MET A 1 1.88 -15.40 1.93
C MET A 1 1.00 -14.41 1.18
N LEU A 2 0.96 -14.45 -0.16
CA LEU A 2 0.09 -13.58 -0.98
C LEU A 2 -1.04 -14.39 -1.62
N ILE A 3 -2.25 -13.87 -1.56
CA ILE A 3 -3.43 -14.38 -2.28
C ILE A 3 -3.79 -13.36 -3.35
N PHE A 4 -4.04 -13.80 -4.59
CA PHE A 4 -4.32 -12.91 -5.71
C PHE A 4 -5.76 -13.08 -6.19
N VAL A 5 -6.50 -11.98 -6.36
CA VAL A 5 -7.89 -12.00 -6.85
C VAL A 5 -8.03 -11.08 -8.06
N GLY A 6 -8.44 -11.63 -9.20
CA GLY A 6 -8.65 -10.87 -10.44
C GLY A 6 -7.39 -10.27 -11.05
N ILE A 7 -6.20 -10.79 -10.70
CA ILE A 7 -4.89 -10.33 -11.17
C ILE A 7 -4.38 -11.25 -12.29
N ASP A 8 -3.85 -10.69 -13.38
CA ASP A 8 -3.29 -11.47 -14.48
C ASP A 8 -1.97 -12.15 -14.09
N GLN A 9 -1.59 -13.22 -14.79
CA GLN A 9 -0.45 -14.04 -14.39
C GLN A 9 0.89 -13.28 -14.42
N LYS A 10 1.10 -12.40 -15.41
CA LYS A 10 2.33 -11.61 -15.55
C LYS A 10 2.48 -10.67 -14.36
N THR A 11 1.41 -10.00 -13.96
CA THR A 11 1.44 -9.11 -12.80
C THR A 11 1.58 -9.89 -11.49
N LYS A 12 0.96 -11.06 -11.33
CA LYS A 12 1.16 -11.91 -10.14
C LYS A 12 2.63 -12.25 -9.93
N VAL A 13 3.32 -12.69 -10.98
CA VAL A 13 4.75 -13.03 -10.93
C VAL A 13 5.55 -11.82 -10.48
N ARG A 14 5.32 -10.66 -11.10
CA ARG A 14 6.04 -9.43 -10.79
C ARG A 14 5.83 -8.97 -9.35
N ILE A 15 4.60 -9.00 -8.84
CA ILE A 15 4.29 -8.66 -7.44
C ILE A 15 4.94 -9.65 -6.48
N ARG A 16 4.95 -10.95 -6.78
CA ARG A 16 5.65 -11.95 -5.95
C ARG A 16 7.15 -11.66 -5.86
N THR A 17 7.79 -11.37 -6.99
CA THR A 17 9.23 -11.04 -7.02
C THR A 17 9.53 -9.81 -6.17
N ILE A 18 8.74 -8.73 -6.31
CA ILE A 18 8.89 -7.52 -5.51
C ILE A 18 8.69 -7.83 -4.01
N HIS A 19 7.62 -8.56 -3.67
CA HIS A 19 7.30 -8.92 -2.29
C HIS A 19 8.40 -9.77 -1.65
N GLN A 20 8.93 -10.76 -2.36
CA GLN A 20 10.04 -11.59 -1.87
C GLN A 20 11.27 -10.73 -1.59
N GLY A 21 11.66 -9.84 -2.52
CA GLY A 21 12.79 -8.93 -2.31
C GLY A 21 12.61 -8.02 -1.10
N ILE A 22 11.39 -7.50 -0.89
CA ILE A 22 11.05 -6.72 0.31
C ILE A 22 11.18 -7.57 1.58
N MET A 23 10.59 -8.77 1.61
CA MET A 23 10.60 -9.63 2.78
C MET A 23 12.01 -10.04 3.18
N GLU A 24 12.90 -10.29 2.23
CA GLU A 24 14.31 -10.58 2.52
C GLU A 24 15.03 -9.38 3.15
N LYS A 25 14.78 -8.16 2.66
CA LYS A 25 15.33 -6.94 3.31
C LYS A 25 14.80 -6.76 4.73
N LEU A 26 13.51 -7.03 4.95
CA LEU A 26 12.90 -6.90 6.28
C LEU A 26 13.47 -7.95 7.25
N LYS A 27 13.61 -9.21 6.83
CA LYS A 27 14.18 -10.30 7.64
C LYS A 27 15.61 -10.00 8.12
N ARG A 28 16.41 -9.30 7.30
CA ARG A 28 17.78 -8.89 7.68
C ARG A 28 17.81 -7.78 8.73
N GLN A 29 16.71 -7.05 8.91
CA GLN A 29 16.67 -5.82 9.72
C GLN A 29 15.77 -5.91 10.94
N PHE A 30 14.88 -6.90 10.99
CA PHE A 30 13.92 -7.09 12.07
C PHE A 30 14.04 -8.48 12.69
N SER A 31 13.70 -8.57 13.98
CA SER A 31 13.71 -9.84 14.71
C SER A 31 12.67 -10.81 14.15
N ALA A 32 12.89 -12.11 14.37
CA ALA A 32 11.97 -13.17 13.97
C ALA A 32 10.54 -12.93 14.49
N LYS A 33 10.39 -12.39 15.71
CA LYS A 33 9.09 -12.02 16.29
C LYS A 33 8.36 -10.96 15.46
N ILE A 34 9.05 -9.90 15.04
CA ILE A 34 8.46 -8.85 14.18
C ILE A 34 8.10 -9.42 12.82
N ILE A 35 8.97 -10.26 12.23
CA ILE A 35 8.68 -10.92 10.96
C ILE A 35 7.44 -11.80 11.08
N ALA A 36 7.32 -12.60 12.15
CA ALA A 36 6.16 -13.44 12.39
C ALA A 36 4.86 -12.61 12.48
N MET A 37 4.87 -11.47 13.17
CA MET A 37 3.72 -10.55 13.22
C MET A 37 3.38 -9.98 11.83
N ILE A 38 4.40 -9.63 11.04
CA ILE A 38 4.20 -9.13 9.67
C ILE A 38 3.64 -10.22 8.77
N THR A 39 3.97 -11.49 8.97
CA THR A 39 3.56 -12.59 8.09
C THR A 39 2.43 -13.45 8.63
N GLU A 40 1.90 -13.14 9.81
CA GLU A 40 0.89 -13.92 10.55
C GLU A 40 -0.28 -14.36 9.66
N LYS A 41 -0.78 -13.44 8.82
CA LYS A 41 -1.88 -13.70 7.89
C LYS A 41 -1.45 -13.50 6.45
N PRO A 42 -2.07 -14.22 5.49
CA PRO A 42 -1.91 -13.89 4.09
C PRO A 42 -2.36 -12.45 3.81
N ILE A 43 -1.77 -11.84 2.79
CA ILE A 43 -2.21 -10.54 2.26
C ILE A 43 -2.93 -10.81 0.95
N THR A 44 -4.19 -10.40 0.87
CA THR A 44 -4.96 -10.48 -0.37
C THR A 44 -4.64 -9.27 -1.24
N VAL A 45 -4.06 -9.52 -2.42
CA VAL A 45 -3.78 -8.50 -3.43
C VAL A 45 -4.84 -8.62 -4.52
N LYS A 46 -5.57 -7.54 -4.79
CA LYS A 46 -6.60 -7.53 -5.83
C LYS A 46 -6.58 -6.24 -6.62
N TYR A 47 -7.18 -6.27 -7.80
CA TYR A 47 -7.46 -5.05 -8.53
C TYR A 47 -8.75 -4.40 -8.06
N ASN A 48 -8.76 -3.07 -8.09
CA ASN A 48 -9.94 -2.28 -7.80
C ASN A 48 -10.08 -1.18 -8.86
N THR A 49 -10.94 -1.44 -9.85
CA THR A 49 -11.26 -0.51 -10.94
C THR A 49 -12.05 0.72 -10.48
N ARG A 50 -12.53 0.74 -9.23
CA ARG A 50 -13.23 1.89 -8.64
C ARG A 50 -12.28 2.92 -8.03
N LEU A 51 -10.98 2.62 -7.92
CA LEU A 51 -9.98 3.60 -7.53
C LEU A 51 -9.79 4.59 -8.68
N LYS A 52 -10.17 5.85 -8.47
CA LYS A 52 -10.07 6.90 -9.50
C LYS A 52 -8.91 7.85 -9.29
N THR A 53 -8.50 8.05 -8.04
CA THR A 53 -7.55 9.11 -7.64
C THR A 53 -6.31 8.60 -6.93
N THR A 54 -6.25 7.29 -6.62
CA THR A 54 -5.10 6.67 -5.97
C THR A 54 -4.63 5.45 -6.75
N ALA A 55 -3.31 5.25 -6.77
CA ALA A 55 -2.68 4.09 -7.40
C ALA A 55 -2.92 2.79 -6.61
N GLY A 56 -3.21 2.91 -5.32
CA GLY A 56 -3.52 1.79 -4.44
C GLY A 56 -4.29 2.20 -3.19
N ARG A 57 -4.66 1.19 -2.42
CA ARG A 57 -5.21 1.30 -1.06
C ARG A 57 -4.89 0.03 -0.27
N ALA A 58 -4.56 0.17 1.01
CA ALA A 58 -4.29 -0.96 1.90
C ALA A 58 -5.14 -0.98 3.17
N SER A 59 -5.24 -2.18 3.74
CA SER A 59 -5.63 -2.45 5.12
C SER A 59 -4.70 -3.51 5.72
N LYS A 60 -5.01 -3.98 6.94
CA LYS A 60 -4.19 -4.99 7.65
C LYS A 60 -3.92 -6.26 6.83
N ASP A 61 -4.86 -6.72 6.00
CA ASP A 61 -4.76 -8.02 5.31
C ASP A 61 -5.06 -7.92 3.80
N LYS A 62 -5.15 -6.70 3.26
CA LYS A 62 -5.57 -6.48 1.88
C LYS A 62 -4.82 -5.31 1.24
N ILE A 63 -4.41 -5.50 0.00
CA ILE A 63 -3.87 -4.47 -0.90
C ILE A 63 -4.76 -4.43 -2.15
N GLU A 64 -5.25 -3.25 -2.47
CA GLU A 64 -6.02 -2.95 -3.68
C GLU A 64 -5.15 -2.09 -4.59
N LEU A 65 -4.99 -2.49 -5.85
CA LEU A 65 -4.19 -1.77 -6.85
C LEU A 65 -5.09 -1.27 -7.99
N ASN A 66 -4.75 -0.11 -8.53
CA ASN A 66 -5.41 0.47 -9.70
C ASN A 66 -4.69 0.05 -10.99
N LEU A 67 -5.29 -0.88 -11.75
CA LEU A 67 -4.63 -1.50 -12.89
C LEU A 67 -4.36 -0.53 -14.06
N PRO A 68 -5.34 0.26 -14.55
CA PRO A 68 -5.09 1.21 -15.64
C PRO A 68 -3.87 2.11 -15.41
N LEU A 69 -3.77 2.70 -14.21
CA LEU A 69 -2.66 3.60 -13.88
C LEU A 69 -1.30 2.89 -13.84
N LEU A 70 -1.29 1.62 -13.42
CA LEU A 70 -0.08 0.80 -13.37
C LEU A 70 0.29 0.18 -14.71
N SER A 71 -0.68 -0.03 -15.61
CA SER A 71 -0.45 -0.48 -16.97
C SER A 71 0.22 0.58 -17.82
N GLU A 72 -0.13 1.85 -17.62
CA GLU A 72 0.48 3.00 -18.30
C GLU A 72 1.92 3.25 -17.82
N ASN A 73 2.21 3.00 -16.54
CA ASN A 73 3.54 3.18 -15.95
C ASN A 73 3.99 1.93 -15.15
N PRO A 74 4.35 0.82 -15.82
CA PRO A 74 4.68 -0.42 -15.13
C PRO A 74 5.89 -0.33 -14.20
N SER A 75 6.78 0.65 -14.41
CA SER A 75 7.93 0.95 -13.56
C SER A 75 7.54 1.44 -12.16
N GLU A 76 6.34 1.98 -11.98
CA GLU A 76 5.84 2.48 -10.69
C GLU A 76 5.30 1.37 -9.78
N LEU A 77 5.01 0.19 -10.34
CA LEU A 77 4.45 -0.94 -9.58
C LEU A 77 5.25 -1.28 -8.30
N PRO A 78 6.59 -1.37 -8.31
CA PRO A 78 7.35 -1.61 -7.09
C PRO A 78 7.12 -0.55 -6.02
N GLN A 79 7.13 0.74 -6.38
CA GLN A 79 6.97 1.85 -5.45
C GLN A 79 5.54 1.89 -4.89
N VAL A 80 4.52 1.73 -5.74
CA VAL A 80 3.10 1.69 -5.31
C VAL A 80 2.84 0.47 -4.43
N TYR A 81 3.32 -0.71 -4.83
CA TYR A 81 3.15 -1.92 -4.02
C TYR A 81 3.82 -1.79 -2.65
N ALA A 82 5.05 -1.26 -2.60
CA ALA A 82 5.76 -1.00 -1.36
C ALA A 82 4.99 0.01 -0.48
N HIS A 83 4.44 1.06 -1.08
CA HIS A 83 3.62 2.07 -0.37
C HIS A 83 2.44 1.43 0.36
N GLU A 84 1.67 0.60 -0.34
CA GLU A 84 0.50 -0.08 0.22
C GLU A 84 0.91 -1.16 1.23
N LEU A 85 1.99 -1.90 0.95
CA LEU A 85 2.52 -2.90 1.88
C LEU A 85 3.00 -2.27 3.20
N ALA A 86 3.60 -1.07 3.16
CA ALA A 86 3.97 -0.35 4.37
C ALA A 86 2.76 -0.04 5.27
N HIS A 87 1.62 0.37 4.68
CA HIS A 87 0.37 0.56 5.43
C HIS A 87 -0.11 -0.74 6.07
N THR A 88 -0.09 -1.84 5.32
CA THR A 88 -0.43 -3.18 5.83
C THR A 88 0.47 -3.57 7.01
N ILE A 89 1.78 -3.42 6.87
CA ILE A 89 2.77 -3.73 7.93
C ILE A 89 2.51 -2.87 9.17
N CYS A 90 2.33 -1.56 9.01
CA CYS A 90 2.06 -0.66 10.12
C CYS A 90 0.75 -1.03 10.83
N CYS A 91 -0.31 -1.39 10.10
CA CYS A 91 -1.56 -1.86 10.70
C CYS A 91 -1.37 -3.16 11.51
N ARG A 92 -0.46 -4.05 11.09
CA ARG A 92 -0.15 -5.29 11.81
C ARG A 92 0.66 -5.03 13.08
N LEU A 93 1.67 -4.16 13.01
CA LEU A 93 2.55 -3.85 14.12
C LEU A 93 1.91 -2.91 15.16
N TRP A 94 1.03 -2.01 14.73
CA TRP A 94 0.38 -1.01 15.59
C TRP A 94 -1.14 -0.97 15.36
N PRO A 95 -1.89 -2.04 15.69
CA PRO A 95 -3.31 -2.17 15.33
C PRO A 95 -4.24 -1.14 15.98
N LYS A 96 -3.82 -0.50 17.09
CA LYS A 96 -4.61 0.52 17.79
C LYS A 96 -4.33 1.95 17.30
N LYS A 97 -3.42 2.15 16.34
CA LYS A 97 -3.05 3.47 15.84
C LYS A 97 -3.71 3.75 14.50
N ARG A 98 -4.17 4.98 14.30
CA ARG A 98 -4.52 5.47 12.96
C ARG A 98 -3.23 5.59 12.15
N ILE A 99 -3.07 4.72 11.17
CA ILE A 99 -1.89 4.71 10.30
C ILE A 99 -2.13 5.67 9.13
N GLY A 100 -1.20 6.61 8.97
CA GLY A 100 -1.06 7.45 7.78
C GLY A 100 0.39 7.39 7.29
N HIS A 101 0.88 8.42 6.60
CA HIS A 101 2.30 8.55 6.22
C HIS A 101 3.17 9.06 7.39
N ASP A 102 2.94 8.51 8.58
CA ASP A 102 3.59 8.89 9.84
C ASP A 102 5.05 8.38 9.93
N ARG A 103 5.72 8.67 11.04
CA ARG A 103 7.13 8.24 11.26
C ARG A 103 7.30 6.72 11.11
N ASN A 104 6.32 5.93 11.54
CA ASN A 104 6.37 4.47 11.45
C ASN A 104 6.28 4.02 9.99
N TRP A 105 5.33 4.58 9.23
CA TRP A 105 5.21 4.29 7.80
C TRP A 105 6.48 4.68 7.03
N LYS A 106 7.04 5.86 7.29
CA LYS A 106 8.30 6.30 6.67
C LYS A 106 9.45 5.36 7.00
N LEU A 107 9.55 4.92 8.26
CA LEU A 107 10.55 3.93 8.68
C LEU A 107 10.40 2.63 7.91
N ILE A 108 9.19 2.08 7.82
CA ILE A 108 8.95 0.83 7.09
C ILE A 108 9.31 0.98 5.60
N MET A 109 8.91 2.07 4.95
CA MET A 109 9.31 2.36 3.55
C MET A 109 10.83 2.34 3.37
N THR A 110 11.56 3.06 4.21
CA THR A 110 13.03 3.10 4.16
C THR A 110 13.63 1.71 4.40
N LYS A 111 13.08 0.93 5.35
CA LYS A 111 13.54 -0.43 5.64
C LYS A 111 13.30 -1.41 4.48
N MET A 112 12.25 -1.20 3.70
CA MET A 112 12.02 -1.93 2.44
C MET A 112 12.95 -1.46 1.30
N GLY A 113 13.70 -0.38 1.50
CA GLY A 113 14.59 0.23 0.51
C GLY A 113 13.86 1.07 -0.52
N PHE A 114 12.70 1.63 -0.17
CA PHE A 114 11.92 2.52 -1.02
C PHE A 114 11.90 3.93 -0.42
N GLN A 115 11.79 4.94 -1.28
CA GLN A 115 11.69 6.31 -0.81
C GLN A 115 10.31 6.55 -0.17
N PRO A 116 10.23 7.17 1.01
CA PRO A 116 8.97 7.47 1.70
C PRO A 116 8.27 8.69 1.06
N ARG A 117 8.05 8.62 -0.25
CA ARG A 117 7.27 9.61 -0.99
C ARG A 117 5.80 9.25 -0.86
N SER A 118 5.02 10.16 -0.30
CA SER A 118 3.59 10.16 -0.56
C SER A 118 3.43 10.65 -1.99
N HIS A 119 2.99 9.78 -2.89
CA HIS A 119 2.37 10.27 -4.12
C HIS A 119 1.04 10.89 -3.68
N GLY A 120 1.11 12.14 -3.24
CA GLY A 120 0.02 13.03 -3.51
C GLY A 120 -0.07 13.08 -5.04
N HIS A 121 -0.87 12.21 -5.65
CA HIS A 121 -1.81 12.81 -6.57
C HIS A 121 -2.49 13.84 -5.69
N LYS A 122 -2.15 15.11 -5.91
CA LYS A 122 -3.04 16.16 -5.47
C LYS A 122 -4.39 15.63 -5.94
N ALA A 123 -5.28 15.32 -5.00
CA ALA A 123 -6.63 15.75 -5.21
C ALA A 123 -6.46 17.25 -5.46
N HIS A 124 -6.18 17.63 -6.71
CA HIS A 124 -6.64 18.88 -7.23
C HIS A 124 -8.08 18.85 -6.81
N SER A 125 -8.37 19.62 -5.78
CA SER A 125 -9.60 20.36 -5.64
C SER A 125 -10.62 19.97 -6.70
N GLN A 126 -11.22 18.78 -6.56
CA GLN A 126 -12.63 18.70 -6.75
C GLN A 126 -13.15 19.42 -5.53
N LYS A 127 -13.11 20.75 -5.61
CA LYS A 127 -14.09 21.60 -4.96
C LYS A 127 -15.40 20.89 -5.31
N ASN A 128 -15.95 20.15 -4.37
CA ASN A 128 -17.34 19.81 -4.41
C ASN A 128 -18.04 21.15 -4.16
N PRO A 129 -18.60 21.82 -5.18
CA PRO A 129 -19.19 23.15 -4.98
C PRO A 129 -20.43 23.09 -4.07
N GLU A 130 -20.92 21.87 -3.78
CA GLU A 130 -22.27 21.61 -3.29
C GLU A 130 -22.37 21.38 -1.77
N ARG A 131 -21.30 21.56 -0.98
CA ARG A 131 -21.41 21.50 0.50
C ARG A 131 -21.08 22.83 1.14
N ARG A 132 -21.90 23.82 0.81
CA ARG A 132 -22.09 25.02 1.63
C ARG A 132 -22.89 24.59 2.86
N TYR A 133 -22.21 24.43 4.00
CA TYR A 133 -22.90 24.41 5.29
C TYR A 133 -23.63 25.75 5.42
N GLN A 134 -24.96 25.72 5.30
CA GLN A 134 -25.80 26.80 5.80
C GLN A 134 -25.68 26.74 7.33
N ILE A 135 -25.10 27.79 7.90
CA ILE A 135 -25.22 28.07 9.33
C ILE A 135 -26.56 28.80 9.46
N PRO A 136 -27.53 28.32 10.26
CA PRO A 136 -28.72 29.09 10.55
C PRO A 136 -28.32 30.31 11.39
N LEU A 137 -28.87 31.47 11.02
CA LEU A 137 -28.73 32.76 11.71
C LEU A 137 -29.11 32.66 13.19
#